data_AF-A0A2E6MQ60-F1
#
_entry.id   AF-A0A2E6MQ60-F1
#
_cell.length_a   1.000
_cell.length_b   1.000
_cell.length_c   1.000
_cell.angle_alpha   90.00
_cell.angle_beta   90.00
_cell.angle_gamma   90.00
#
_symmetry.space_group_name_H-M   'P 1'
#
loop_
_entity.id
_entity.type
_entity.pdbx_description
1 polymer ?
#
loop_
_entity_poly.entity_id
_entity_poly.type
_entity_poly.pdbx_seq_one_letter_code
_entity_poly.pdbx_strand_id
1 'polypeptide(L)'
;MVPQIYHEKTRSLRHQELVNYSVSGAVEQAEIARDIAGNNAAIHVNILWEMGAAETILKKTLDKARGLIDGVTCGAGMPYKLSEIAASYNVYYYPIVSSARAFNALWKRSYRKTAEFLGGVVYEDPWLAGGHNGLSNNENPLDPQPPYPRVKELRELMNAFNLEKVPIIMAGGVWKLNEWEDWIDNKELGLICFQFGTRPLLTEESPIPDDWKKKLLTLKQGDVSLHRFSPTGFYSSAVRNDFLKELESRSERQTPYLKEQTNEFNERIEIGPRKKTFYIKHEDKSKIMNWIKNGFVKPLSTPNHTLIWVTLNKAKQILKDQIDCMGCLSSCLFSNWSQNAEGTTGKKADPRSFCIQKTLQRISHAISSIENELMFAGHSAYRFASDPFYKGGFVPKVKQLVDRILRGL
;
A
#
# COMPACT_ATOMS: atom_id res chain seq x y z
N MET A 1 14.52 4.60 13.52
CA MET A 1 14.72 3.96 12.21
C MET A 1 15.99 4.50 11.57
N VAL A 2 16.78 3.63 10.92
CA VAL A 2 18.02 4.02 10.23
C VAL A 2 17.72 4.42 8.78
N PRO A 3 18.17 5.60 8.29
CA PRO A 3 18.00 5.99 6.90
C PRO A 3 18.66 4.99 5.93
N GLN A 4 17.94 4.59 4.89
CA GLN A 4 18.49 3.76 3.82
C GLN A 4 19.21 4.62 2.78
N ILE A 5 20.53 4.44 2.63
CA ILE A 5 21.35 5.19 1.69
C ILE A 5 21.85 4.21 0.61
N TYR A 6 21.60 4.56 -0.66
CA TYR A 6 21.99 3.74 -1.80
C TYR A 6 23.24 4.34 -2.44
N HIS A 7 24.33 3.58 -2.50
CA HIS A 7 25.62 4.03 -3.01
C HIS A 7 25.84 3.62 -4.47
N GLU A 8 25.09 2.62 -4.92
CA GLU A 8 25.29 2.03 -6.22
C GLU A 8 24.77 2.89 -7.38
N LYS A 9 25.47 2.81 -8.52
CA LYS A 9 25.19 3.67 -9.68
C LYS A 9 24.06 3.16 -10.56
N THR A 10 23.89 1.85 -10.63
CA THR A 10 22.90 1.23 -11.51
C THR A 10 21.65 0.85 -10.73
N ARG A 11 20.49 0.83 -11.41
CA ARG A 11 19.22 0.42 -10.80
C ARG A 11 19.29 -0.99 -10.22
N SER A 12 19.91 -1.95 -10.92
CA SER A 12 20.03 -3.34 -10.47
C SER A 12 20.92 -3.49 -9.23
N LEU A 13 22.02 -2.74 -9.14
CA LEU A 13 22.89 -2.78 -7.97
C LEU A 13 22.21 -2.11 -6.75
N ARG A 14 21.49 -1.00 -6.94
CA ARG A 14 20.66 -0.40 -5.88
C ARG A 14 19.52 -1.32 -5.42
N HIS A 15 18.97 -2.13 -6.33
CA HIS A 15 18.01 -3.17 -5.97
C HIS A 15 18.64 -4.21 -5.04
N GLN A 16 19.89 -4.62 -5.29
CA GLN A 16 20.60 -5.53 -4.40
C GLN A 16 20.87 -4.90 -3.02
N GLU A 17 21.24 -3.62 -2.96
CA GLU A 17 21.33 -2.87 -1.69
C GLU A 17 19.99 -2.86 -0.95
N LEU A 18 18.87 -2.62 -1.65
CA LEU A 18 17.52 -2.64 -1.07
C LEU A 18 17.17 -4.00 -0.48
N VAL A 19 17.51 -5.10 -1.16
CA VAL A 19 17.29 -6.46 -0.66
C VAL A 19 18.11 -6.69 0.62
N ASN A 20 19.37 -6.25 0.63
CA ASN A 20 20.24 -6.39 1.80
C ASN A 20 19.72 -5.59 3.00
N TYR A 21 19.26 -4.35 2.78
CA TYR A 21 18.61 -3.53 3.81
C TYR A 21 17.33 -4.18 4.34
N SER A 22 16.50 -4.73 3.45
CA SER A 22 15.25 -5.40 3.86
C SER A 22 15.53 -6.61 4.75
N VAL A 23 16.50 -7.46 4.38
CA VAL A 23 16.85 -8.66 5.16
C VAL A 23 17.47 -8.27 6.49
N SER A 24 18.49 -7.41 6.50
CA SER A 24 19.16 -7.00 7.74
C SER A 24 18.21 -6.29 8.70
N GLY A 25 17.40 -5.36 8.20
CA GLY A 25 16.39 -4.68 9.00
C GLY A 25 15.33 -5.63 9.57
N ALA A 26 14.87 -6.62 8.79
CA ALA A 26 13.88 -7.58 9.28
C ALA A 26 14.45 -8.50 10.38
N VAL A 27 15.71 -8.94 10.25
CA VAL A 27 16.39 -9.77 11.26
C VAL A 27 16.58 -8.98 12.56
N GLU A 28 17.15 -7.78 12.47
CA GLU A 28 17.37 -6.90 13.63
C GLU A 28 16.05 -6.59 14.36
N GLN A 29 14.98 -6.29 13.61
CA GLN A 29 13.67 -6.03 14.23
C GLN A 29 13.06 -7.28 14.86
N ALA A 30 13.31 -8.48 14.33
CA ALA A 30 12.88 -9.73 14.95
C ALA A 30 13.64 -10.00 16.27
N GLU A 31 14.93 -9.71 16.31
CA GLU A 31 15.76 -9.80 17.53
C GLU A 31 15.26 -8.82 18.60
N ILE A 32 15.10 -7.54 18.25
CA ILE A 32 14.57 -6.51 19.16
C ILE A 32 13.16 -6.90 19.67
N ALA A 33 12.29 -7.38 18.78
CA ALA A 33 10.96 -7.82 19.17
C ALA A 33 11.01 -8.99 20.15
N ARG A 34 11.93 -9.95 19.95
CA ARG A 34 12.11 -11.10 20.86
C ARG A 34 12.67 -10.67 22.20
N ASP A 35 13.63 -9.76 22.23
CA ASP A 35 14.20 -9.22 23.46
C ASP A 35 13.15 -8.52 24.32
N ILE A 36 12.24 -7.76 23.68
CA ILE A 36 11.17 -7.05 24.38
C ILE A 36 10.05 -8.01 24.83
N ALA A 37 9.64 -8.92 23.95
CA ALA A 37 8.43 -9.73 24.16
C ALA A 37 8.69 -11.04 24.93
N GLY A 38 9.95 -11.50 24.97
CA GLY A 38 10.35 -12.77 25.56
C GLY A 38 9.93 -13.99 24.75
N ASN A 39 10.22 -15.18 25.28
CA ASN A 39 10.05 -16.46 24.56
C ASN A 39 8.59 -16.91 24.38
N ASN A 40 7.64 -16.30 25.10
CA ASN A 40 6.24 -16.75 25.12
C ASN A 40 5.34 -15.94 24.16
N ALA A 41 5.84 -14.87 23.56
CA ALA A 41 5.07 -14.05 22.62
C ALA A 41 5.25 -14.54 21.18
N ALA A 42 4.16 -14.56 20.41
CA ALA A 42 4.25 -14.82 18.98
C ALA A 42 4.79 -13.58 18.23
N ILE A 43 5.82 -13.76 17.42
CA ILE A 43 6.42 -12.71 16.60
C ILE A 43 6.14 -12.99 15.14
N HIS A 44 5.49 -12.04 14.49
CA HIS A 44 5.16 -12.14 13.08
C HIS A 44 5.94 -11.13 12.26
N VAL A 45 6.33 -11.52 11.05
CA VAL A 45 6.82 -10.59 10.03
C VAL A 45 5.74 -10.39 8.97
N ASN A 46 5.56 -9.15 8.51
CA ASN A 46 4.72 -8.85 7.36
C ASN A 46 5.57 -8.71 6.10
N ILE A 47 5.18 -9.39 5.02
CA ILE A 47 5.80 -9.23 3.70
C ILE A 47 4.77 -8.77 2.65
N LEU A 48 5.15 -7.82 1.82
CA LEU A 48 4.34 -7.35 0.70
C LEU A 48 4.76 -8.11 -0.56
N TRP A 49 3.88 -8.89 -1.16
CA TRP A 49 4.28 -9.80 -2.23
C TRP A 49 4.69 -9.10 -3.53
N GLU A 50 4.06 -7.96 -3.84
CA GLU A 50 4.45 -7.10 -4.98
C GLU A 50 5.75 -6.31 -4.74
N MET A 51 6.45 -6.51 -3.62
CA MET A 51 7.79 -5.95 -3.44
C MET A 51 8.82 -6.69 -4.30
N GLY A 52 9.85 -5.96 -4.73
CA GLY A 52 10.96 -6.56 -5.46
C GLY A 52 11.67 -7.61 -4.61
N ALA A 53 11.94 -8.78 -5.18
CA ALA A 53 12.62 -9.91 -4.54
C ALA A 53 11.96 -10.44 -3.25
N ALA A 54 10.63 -10.33 -3.13
CA ALA A 54 9.86 -10.79 -1.96
C ALA A 54 10.26 -12.21 -1.49
N GLU A 55 10.32 -13.18 -2.40
CA GLU A 55 10.71 -14.56 -2.07
C GLU A 55 12.13 -14.66 -1.50
N THR A 56 13.09 -13.94 -2.11
CA THR A 56 14.49 -13.94 -1.67
C THR A 56 14.63 -13.28 -0.31
N ILE A 57 13.94 -12.16 -0.09
CA ILE A 57 13.92 -11.46 1.20
C ILE A 57 13.34 -12.39 2.26
N LEU A 58 12.17 -12.99 2.03
CA LEU A 58 11.52 -13.88 2.99
C LEU A 58 12.42 -15.06 3.37
N LYS A 59 12.97 -15.78 2.37
CA LYS A 59 13.85 -16.93 2.63
C LYS A 59 15.07 -16.52 3.45
N LYS A 60 15.76 -15.44 3.05
CA LYS A 60 16.95 -14.97 3.77
C LYS A 60 16.63 -14.48 5.18
N THR A 61 15.48 -13.83 5.39
CA THR A 61 15.04 -13.39 6.71
C THR A 61 14.73 -14.59 7.61
N LEU A 62 13.92 -15.55 7.16
CA LEU A 62 13.57 -16.74 7.95
C LEU A 62 14.79 -17.64 8.23
N ASP A 63 15.76 -17.68 7.31
CA ASP A 63 17.00 -18.41 7.52
C ASP A 63 17.86 -17.79 8.62
N LYS A 64 18.02 -16.45 8.59
CA LYS A 64 18.85 -15.72 9.57
C LYS A 64 18.17 -15.51 10.92
N ALA A 65 16.86 -15.33 10.95
CA ALA A 65 16.06 -15.13 12.16
C ALA A 65 15.36 -16.42 12.62
N ARG A 66 15.98 -17.58 12.34
CA ARG A 66 15.40 -18.89 12.66
C ARG A 66 15.13 -19.00 14.16
N GLY A 67 13.91 -19.40 14.52
CA GLY A 67 13.48 -19.50 15.91
C GLY A 67 13.04 -18.17 16.54
N LEU A 68 13.15 -17.04 15.83
CA LEU A 68 12.66 -15.75 16.31
C LEU A 68 11.27 -15.41 15.76
N ILE A 69 10.95 -15.86 14.54
CA ILE A 69 9.71 -15.55 13.83
C ILE A 69 8.79 -16.78 13.85
N ASP A 70 7.57 -16.58 14.35
CA ASP A 70 6.53 -17.60 14.50
C ASP A 70 5.50 -17.58 13.37
N GLY A 71 5.34 -16.42 12.71
CA GLY A 71 4.35 -16.22 11.65
C GLY A 71 4.79 -15.29 10.52
N VAL A 72 4.29 -15.54 9.32
CA VAL A 72 4.43 -14.65 8.15
C VAL A 72 3.06 -14.20 7.69
N THR A 73 2.76 -12.93 7.86
CA THR A 73 1.58 -12.30 7.26
C THR A 73 1.95 -11.75 5.89
N CYS A 74 1.11 -11.98 4.88
CA CYS A 74 1.45 -11.60 3.51
C CYS A 74 0.26 -11.04 2.75
N GLY A 75 0.40 -9.81 2.26
CA GLY A 75 -0.59 -9.14 1.40
C GLY A 75 0.01 -8.61 0.10
N ALA A 76 -0.74 -7.73 -0.57
CA ALA A 76 -0.38 -7.06 -1.82
C ALA A 76 0.12 -8.04 -2.91
N GLY A 77 -0.80 -8.74 -3.58
CA GLY A 77 -0.52 -9.65 -4.70
C GLY A 77 -1.14 -11.04 -4.53
N MET A 78 -0.72 -12.01 -5.35
CA MET A 78 -1.13 -13.42 -5.25
C MET A 78 0.06 -14.30 -4.82
N PRO A 79 0.32 -14.42 -3.49
CA PRO A 79 1.51 -15.06 -2.95
C PRO A 79 1.48 -16.60 -2.97
N TYR A 80 1.54 -17.19 -4.16
CA TYR A 80 1.46 -18.66 -4.32
C TYR A 80 2.64 -19.41 -3.71
N LYS A 81 3.82 -18.80 -3.56
CA LYS A 81 4.99 -19.45 -2.96
C LYS A 81 5.12 -19.24 -1.45
N LEU A 82 4.28 -18.39 -0.85
CA LEU A 82 4.33 -18.08 0.59
C LEU A 82 4.27 -19.34 1.46
N SER A 83 3.28 -20.19 1.22
CA SER A 83 3.02 -21.34 2.10
C SER A 83 4.14 -22.36 2.06
N GLU A 84 4.68 -22.64 0.86
CA GLU A 84 5.83 -23.51 0.66
C GLU A 84 7.08 -22.96 1.38
N ILE A 85 7.33 -21.65 1.26
CA ILE A 85 8.46 -21.01 1.93
C ILE A 85 8.28 -21.10 3.45
N ALA A 86 7.16 -20.61 4.00
CA ALA A 86 6.93 -20.59 5.44
C ALA A 86 6.99 -22.00 6.07
N ALA A 87 6.33 -22.99 5.45
CA ALA A 87 6.34 -24.37 5.91
C ALA A 87 7.76 -24.99 5.92
N SER A 88 8.61 -24.64 4.94
CA SER A 88 10.00 -25.14 4.91
C SER A 88 10.87 -24.67 6.09
N TYR A 89 10.42 -23.63 6.81
CA TYR A 89 11.04 -23.14 8.05
C TYR A 89 10.22 -23.47 9.31
N ASN A 90 9.16 -24.27 9.20
CA ASN A 90 8.19 -24.56 10.28
C ASN A 90 7.53 -23.29 10.87
N VAL A 91 7.24 -22.31 10.02
CA VAL A 91 6.62 -21.03 10.42
C VAL A 91 5.19 -20.97 9.89
N TYR A 92 4.26 -20.48 10.70
CA TYR A 92 2.87 -20.31 10.27
C TYR A 92 2.75 -19.20 9.22
N TYR A 93 1.78 -19.29 8.31
CA TYR A 93 1.48 -18.22 7.35
C TYR A 93 0.04 -17.74 7.44
N TYR A 94 -0.13 -16.45 7.14
CA TYR A 94 -1.39 -15.71 7.26
C TYR A 94 -1.60 -14.88 5.98
N PRO A 95 -2.28 -15.43 4.96
CA PRO A 95 -2.56 -14.67 3.75
C PRO A 95 -3.57 -13.56 4.04
N ILE A 96 -3.32 -12.37 3.48
CA ILE A 96 -4.28 -11.27 3.41
C ILE A 96 -5.06 -11.40 2.10
N VAL A 97 -6.39 -11.46 2.21
CA VAL A 97 -7.32 -11.58 1.08
C VAL A 97 -8.44 -10.55 1.22
N SER A 98 -9.04 -10.14 0.10
CA SER A 98 -10.20 -9.24 0.08
C SER A 98 -11.52 -9.94 -0.27
N SER A 99 -11.48 -11.26 -0.56
CA SER A 99 -12.65 -12.05 -0.98
C SER A 99 -12.42 -13.56 -0.85
N ALA A 100 -13.51 -14.32 -0.75
CA ALA A 100 -13.50 -15.78 -0.85
C ALA A 100 -12.86 -16.25 -2.16
N ARG A 101 -13.13 -15.56 -3.27
CA ARG A 101 -12.52 -15.86 -4.59
C ARG A 101 -10.99 -15.79 -4.56
N ALA A 102 -10.41 -14.76 -3.95
CA ALA A 102 -8.96 -14.63 -3.84
C ALA A 102 -8.37 -15.76 -2.99
N PHE A 103 -8.99 -16.08 -1.85
CA PHE A 103 -8.58 -17.20 -1.01
C PHE A 103 -8.66 -18.55 -1.74
N ASN A 104 -9.77 -18.82 -2.45
CA ASN A 104 -9.96 -20.03 -3.25
C ASN A 104 -8.82 -20.27 -4.25
N ALA A 105 -8.38 -19.19 -4.92
CA ALA A 105 -7.30 -19.25 -5.89
C ALA A 105 -5.95 -19.61 -5.22
N LEU A 106 -5.64 -19.02 -4.06
CA LEU A 106 -4.43 -19.34 -3.28
C LEU A 106 -4.49 -20.78 -2.77
N TRP A 107 -5.63 -21.19 -2.23
CA TRP A 107 -5.86 -22.51 -1.66
C TRP A 107 -5.68 -23.63 -2.68
N LYS A 108 -6.43 -23.58 -3.78
CA LYS A 108 -6.42 -24.61 -4.81
C LYS A 108 -5.04 -24.76 -5.46
N ARG A 109 -4.34 -23.64 -5.66
CA ARG A 109 -3.04 -23.64 -6.35
C ARG A 109 -1.89 -24.04 -5.45
N SER A 110 -1.90 -23.65 -4.18
CA SER A 110 -0.73 -23.83 -3.30
C SER A 110 -1.05 -24.25 -1.86
N TYR A 111 -1.91 -23.52 -1.14
CA TYR A 111 -1.92 -23.59 0.34
C TYR A 111 -2.41 -24.90 0.90
N ARG A 112 -3.28 -25.63 0.18
CA ARG A 112 -3.76 -26.96 0.59
C ARG A 112 -2.64 -27.99 0.83
N LYS A 113 -1.44 -27.76 0.29
CA LYS A 113 -0.28 -28.66 0.42
C LYS A 113 0.43 -28.54 1.77
N THR A 114 0.17 -27.46 2.50
CA THR A 114 0.82 -27.07 3.75
C THR A 114 -0.26 -26.49 4.67
N ALA A 115 -1.41 -27.17 4.75
CA ALA A 115 -2.60 -26.70 5.44
C ALA A 115 -2.37 -26.59 6.96
N GLU A 116 -1.53 -27.46 7.50
CA GLU A 116 -1.12 -27.52 8.91
C GLU A 116 -0.36 -26.27 9.37
N PHE A 117 0.22 -25.50 8.44
CA PHE A 117 0.90 -24.23 8.70
C PHE A 117 0.03 -23.00 8.42
N LEU A 118 -1.23 -23.15 7.99
CA LEU A 118 -2.14 -22.02 7.85
C LEU A 118 -2.61 -21.57 9.24
N GLY A 119 -2.05 -20.48 9.76
CA GLY A 119 -2.37 -19.98 11.10
C GLY A 119 -3.66 -19.18 11.18
N GLY A 120 -4.10 -18.61 10.06
CA GLY A 120 -5.30 -17.76 9.98
C GLY A 120 -5.43 -17.12 8.60
N VAL A 121 -6.60 -16.59 8.27
CA VAL A 121 -6.83 -15.84 7.03
C VAL A 121 -7.22 -14.42 7.37
N VAL A 122 -6.41 -13.44 6.97
CA VAL A 122 -6.75 -12.03 7.17
C VAL A 122 -7.69 -11.61 6.06
N TYR A 123 -8.94 -11.30 6.39
CA TYR A 123 -9.83 -10.60 5.49
C TYR A 123 -9.59 -9.10 5.65
N GLU A 124 -9.11 -8.44 4.60
CA GLU A 124 -8.89 -6.99 4.59
C GLU A 124 -9.96 -6.31 3.73
N ASP A 125 -10.74 -5.43 4.37
CA ASP A 125 -11.80 -4.69 3.71
C ASP A 125 -11.24 -3.81 2.58
N PRO A 126 -11.67 -4.01 1.32
CA PRO A 126 -11.05 -3.35 0.18
C PRO A 126 -11.48 -1.88 0.02
N TRP A 127 -12.42 -1.37 0.83
CA TRP A 127 -12.81 0.05 0.83
C TRP A 127 -12.32 0.79 2.08
N LEU A 128 -12.20 0.12 3.22
CA LEU A 128 -11.97 0.78 4.51
C LEU A 128 -10.52 0.66 5.01
N ALA A 129 -9.76 -0.34 4.55
CA ALA A 129 -8.38 -0.54 4.96
C ALA A 129 -7.46 0.59 4.50
N GLY A 130 -6.43 0.90 5.29
CA GLY A 130 -5.37 1.82 4.92
C GLY A 130 -4.32 1.15 4.03
N GLY A 131 -3.58 1.93 3.24
CA GLY A 131 -2.52 1.34 2.40
C GLY A 131 -3.10 0.71 1.14
N HIS A 132 -2.53 -0.39 0.65
CA HIS A 132 -2.96 -1.05 -0.59
C HIS A 132 -4.33 -1.73 -0.38
N ASN A 133 -5.26 -1.55 -1.31
CA ASN A 133 -6.61 -2.12 -1.21
C ASN A 133 -6.90 -3.18 -2.28
N GLY A 134 -7.49 -4.31 -1.85
CA GLY A 134 -7.76 -5.48 -2.70
C GLY A 134 -9.03 -5.40 -3.56
N LEU A 135 -9.38 -4.23 -4.11
CA LEU A 135 -10.51 -4.09 -5.03
C LEU A 135 -10.22 -4.80 -6.36
N SER A 136 -11.19 -5.59 -6.82
CA SER A 136 -11.18 -6.19 -8.15
C SER A 136 -11.71 -5.24 -9.21
N ASN A 137 -11.42 -5.53 -10.48
CA ASN A 137 -11.86 -4.70 -11.61
C ASN A 137 -13.39 -4.57 -11.75
N ASN A 138 -14.16 -5.46 -11.13
CA ASN A 138 -15.61 -5.46 -11.19
C ASN A 138 -16.24 -4.71 -10.02
N GLU A 139 -15.45 -4.28 -9.03
CA GLU A 139 -15.93 -3.55 -7.87
C GLU A 139 -15.80 -2.05 -8.10
N ASN A 140 -16.82 -1.31 -7.66
CA ASN A 140 -16.81 0.14 -7.74
C ASN A 140 -16.10 0.70 -6.49
N PRO A 141 -14.98 1.43 -6.62
CA PRO A 141 -14.29 2.06 -5.48
C PRO A 141 -15.15 3.11 -4.77
N LEU A 142 -16.18 3.65 -5.43
CA LEU A 142 -17.08 4.67 -4.89
C LEU A 142 -18.33 4.09 -4.21
N ASP A 143 -18.49 2.76 -4.20
CA ASP A 143 -19.63 2.06 -3.61
C ASP A 143 -19.16 1.01 -2.60
N PRO A 144 -18.81 1.42 -1.36
CA PRO A 144 -18.36 0.50 -0.32
C PRO A 144 -19.43 -0.52 0.06
N GLN A 145 -19.02 -1.77 0.23
CA GLN A 145 -19.90 -2.86 0.63
C GLN A 145 -19.70 -3.20 2.12
N PRO A 146 -20.75 -3.67 2.83
CA PRO A 146 -20.59 -4.17 4.17
C PRO A 146 -19.70 -5.44 4.18
N PRO A 147 -18.82 -5.62 5.19
CA PRO A 147 -17.90 -6.76 5.21
C PRO A 147 -18.57 -8.08 5.61
N TYR A 148 -19.68 -8.06 6.38
CA TYR A 148 -20.31 -9.28 6.92
C TYR A 148 -20.62 -10.34 5.86
N PRO A 149 -21.33 -10.03 4.76
CA PRO A 149 -21.66 -11.05 3.74
C PRO A 149 -20.41 -11.66 3.10
N ARG A 150 -19.35 -10.88 2.94
CA ARG A 150 -18.09 -11.31 2.31
C ARG A 150 -17.27 -12.20 3.22
N VAL A 151 -17.25 -11.90 4.52
CA VAL A 151 -16.59 -12.74 5.53
C VAL A 151 -17.36 -14.03 5.75
N LYS A 152 -18.70 -13.98 5.74
CA LYS A 152 -19.54 -15.19 5.74
C LYS A 152 -19.24 -16.09 4.53
N GLU A 153 -19.20 -15.53 3.32
CA GLU A 153 -18.82 -16.27 2.10
C GLU A 153 -17.42 -16.90 2.23
N LEU A 154 -16.45 -16.15 2.77
CA LEU A 154 -15.10 -16.67 3.03
C LEU A 154 -15.12 -17.82 4.03
N ARG A 155 -15.89 -17.71 5.12
CA ARG A 155 -16.05 -18.78 6.12
C ARG A 155 -16.70 -20.02 5.53
N GLU A 156 -17.77 -19.89 4.76
CA GLU A 156 -18.43 -21.01 4.09
C GLU A 156 -17.46 -21.77 3.18
N LEU A 157 -16.66 -21.04 2.39
CA LEU A 157 -15.61 -21.62 1.56
C LEU A 157 -14.51 -22.32 2.39
N MET A 158 -14.06 -21.69 3.48
CA MET A 158 -13.05 -22.28 4.38
C MET A 158 -13.56 -23.57 5.02
N ASN A 159 -14.82 -23.62 5.45
CA ASN A 159 -15.43 -24.83 6.00
C ASN A 159 -15.53 -25.94 4.96
N ALA A 160 -15.82 -25.62 3.69
CA ALA A 160 -15.76 -26.61 2.60
C ALA A 160 -14.36 -27.22 2.37
N PHE A 161 -13.31 -26.62 2.95
CA PHE A 161 -11.94 -27.13 2.95
C PHE A 161 -11.51 -27.73 4.31
N ASN A 162 -12.44 -27.93 5.24
CA ASN A 162 -12.20 -28.41 6.62
C ASN A 162 -11.31 -27.45 7.44
N LEU A 163 -11.53 -26.14 7.28
CA LEU A 163 -10.79 -25.08 7.98
C LEU A 163 -11.65 -24.37 9.05
N GLU A 164 -12.63 -25.06 9.63
CA GLU A 164 -13.54 -24.51 10.64
C GLU A 164 -12.79 -23.95 11.87
N LYS A 165 -11.65 -24.56 12.18
CA LYS A 165 -10.79 -24.19 13.32
C LYS A 165 -9.70 -23.16 12.98
N VAL A 166 -9.61 -22.73 11.72
CA VAL A 166 -8.70 -21.65 11.31
C VAL A 166 -9.43 -20.31 11.47
N PRO A 167 -8.89 -19.35 12.23
CA PRO A 167 -9.55 -18.07 12.45
C PRO A 167 -9.53 -17.21 11.18
N ILE A 168 -10.61 -16.46 10.98
CA ILE A 168 -10.60 -15.30 10.08
C ILE A 168 -10.21 -14.08 10.93
N ILE A 169 -9.30 -13.25 10.43
CA ILE A 169 -8.92 -12.00 11.06
C ILE A 169 -9.55 -10.86 10.24
N MET A 170 -10.57 -10.22 10.79
CA MET A 170 -11.22 -9.05 10.19
C MET A 170 -10.32 -7.81 10.31
N ALA A 171 -9.92 -7.26 9.18
CA ALA A 171 -9.07 -6.07 9.05
C ALA A 171 -9.73 -5.02 8.17
N GLY A 172 -9.40 -3.74 8.41
CA GLY A 172 -9.99 -2.61 7.71
C GLY A 172 -11.32 -2.17 8.32
N GLY A 173 -11.47 -0.88 8.61
CA GLY A 173 -12.69 -0.32 9.22
C GLY A 173 -12.91 -0.62 10.72
N VAL A 174 -12.17 -1.55 11.32
CA VAL A 174 -12.31 -1.87 12.75
C VAL A 174 -11.75 -0.73 13.61
N TRP A 175 -12.59 -0.14 14.46
CA TRP A 175 -12.19 0.90 15.43
C TRP A 175 -12.35 0.45 16.87
N LYS A 176 -13.52 -0.08 17.26
CA LYS A 176 -13.84 -0.56 18.61
C LYS A 176 -14.77 -1.78 18.52
N LEU A 177 -14.68 -2.72 19.47
CA LEU A 177 -15.35 -4.03 19.32
C LEU A 177 -16.87 -4.01 19.57
N ASN A 178 -17.42 -3.00 20.26
CA ASN A 178 -18.89 -2.92 20.41
C ASN A 178 -19.63 -2.66 19.08
N GLU A 179 -18.93 -2.21 18.03
CA GLU A 179 -19.49 -2.09 16.68
C GLU A 179 -19.58 -3.46 15.96
N TRP A 180 -19.06 -4.52 16.59
CA TRP A 180 -18.91 -5.86 16.03
C TRP A 180 -19.53 -6.93 16.95
N GLU A 181 -20.43 -6.56 17.86
CA GLU A 181 -21.06 -7.50 18.81
C GLU A 181 -21.73 -8.67 18.08
N ASP A 182 -22.42 -8.40 16.97
CA ASP A 182 -23.07 -9.43 16.15
C ASP A 182 -22.11 -10.39 15.43
N TRP A 183 -20.79 -10.14 15.50
CA TRP A 183 -19.76 -10.99 14.89
C TRP A 183 -19.11 -11.93 15.91
N ILE A 184 -19.08 -11.54 17.18
CA ILE A 184 -18.42 -12.30 18.26
C ILE A 184 -19.33 -13.46 18.65
N ASP A 185 -18.76 -14.67 18.77
CA ASP A 185 -19.49 -15.92 19.02
C ASP A 185 -20.58 -16.24 17.98
N ASN A 186 -20.49 -15.63 16.79
CA ASN A 186 -21.42 -15.86 15.69
C ASN A 186 -21.13 -17.20 14.98
N LYS A 187 -22.12 -18.09 14.96
CA LYS A 187 -21.99 -19.44 14.36
C LYS A 187 -21.73 -19.42 12.86
N GLU A 188 -22.23 -18.43 12.12
CA GLU A 188 -22.01 -18.31 10.67
C GLU A 188 -20.57 -17.90 10.35
N LEU A 189 -19.93 -17.13 11.23
CA LEU A 189 -18.56 -16.64 11.04
C LEU A 189 -17.51 -17.54 11.68
N GLY A 190 -17.87 -18.34 12.69
CA GLY A 190 -16.96 -19.23 13.41
C GLY A 190 -15.89 -18.44 14.18
N LEU A 191 -14.65 -18.96 14.22
CA LEU A 191 -13.55 -18.26 14.87
C LEU A 191 -13.21 -16.97 14.13
N ILE A 192 -13.35 -15.85 14.84
CA ILE A 192 -13.09 -14.50 14.34
C ILE A 192 -12.10 -13.78 15.27
N CYS A 193 -11.19 -13.00 14.67
CA CYS A 193 -10.30 -12.08 15.34
C CYS A 193 -10.36 -10.72 14.64
N PHE A 194 -9.83 -9.67 15.26
CA PHE A 194 -9.86 -8.32 14.71
C PHE A 194 -8.46 -7.71 14.65
N GLN A 195 -8.11 -7.11 13.53
CA GLN A 195 -6.83 -6.44 13.31
C GLN A 195 -7.03 -4.92 13.22
N PHE A 196 -6.20 -4.19 13.95
CA PHE A 196 -6.21 -2.73 14.00
C PHE A 196 -4.93 -2.17 13.38
N GLY A 197 -5.04 -1.53 12.21
CA GLY A 197 -3.89 -0.89 11.55
C GLY A 197 -3.77 0.60 11.86
N THR A 198 -4.87 1.35 11.74
CA THR A 198 -4.84 2.82 11.89
C THR A 198 -4.77 3.28 13.34
N ARG A 199 -5.54 2.66 14.24
CA ARG A 199 -5.65 3.09 15.64
C ARG A 199 -4.30 3.05 16.40
N PRO A 200 -3.46 2.02 16.23
CA PRO A 200 -2.13 1.98 16.85
C PRO A 200 -1.12 3.01 16.31
N LEU A 201 -1.42 3.71 15.22
CA LEU A 201 -0.55 4.80 14.75
C LEU A 201 -0.37 5.88 15.82
N LEU A 202 -1.42 6.15 16.61
CA LEU A 202 -1.43 7.16 17.66
C LEU A 202 -1.26 6.51 19.04
N THR A 203 -0.06 5.99 19.29
CA THR A 203 0.39 5.53 20.62
C THR A 203 1.76 6.11 20.95
N GLU A 204 2.17 6.02 22.22
CA GLU A 204 3.50 6.45 22.66
C GLU A 204 4.60 5.66 21.93
N GLU A 205 4.41 4.34 21.81
CA GLU A 205 5.37 3.40 21.24
C GLU A 205 5.45 3.46 19.70
N SER A 206 4.42 4.03 19.04
CA SER A 206 4.42 4.20 17.59
C SER A 206 5.57 5.10 17.14
N PRO A 207 6.42 4.63 16.18
CA PRO A 207 7.61 5.36 15.76
C PRO A 207 7.33 6.45 14.72
N ILE A 208 6.06 6.74 14.40
CA ILE A 208 5.74 7.81 13.46
C ILE A 208 6.11 9.18 14.06
N PRO A 209 6.50 10.17 13.24
CA PRO A 209 6.84 11.51 13.74
C PRO A 209 5.69 12.19 14.48
N ASP A 210 6.02 13.05 15.44
CA ASP A 210 5.04 13.77 16.26
C ASP A 210 4.09 14.63 15.44
N ASP A 211 4.55 15.25 14.35
CA ASP A 211 3.67 16.03 13.49
C ASP A 211 2.64 15.16 12.77
N TRP A 212 2.97 13.90 12.44
CA TRP A 212 2.00 12.92 11.95
C TRP A 212 0.98 12.60 13.06
N LYS A 213 1.44 12.32 14.30
CA LYS A 213 0.55 12.09 15.46
C LYS A 213 -0.43 13.26 15.65
N LYS A 214 0.06 14.51 15.62
CA LYS A 214 -0.78 15.72 15.69
C LYS A 214 -1.76 15.82 14.53
N LYS A 215 -1.32 15.52 13.30
CA LYS A 215 -2.18 15.58 12.11
C LYS A 215 -3.36 14.62 12.23
N LEU A 216 -3.15 13.41 12.74
CA LEU A 216 -4.22 12.42 12.96
C LEU A 216 -5.38 12.99 13.79
N LEU A 217 -5.09 13.78 14.82
CA LEU A 217 -6.09 14.43 15.69
C LEU A 217 -6.90 15.54 15.00
N THR A 218 -6.52 15.95 13.79
CA THR A 218 -7.19 17.04 13.04
C THR A 218 -8.01 16.54 11.86
N LEU A 219 -7.94 15.25 11.55
CA LEU A 219 -8.59 14.66 10.39
C LEU A 219 -10.11 14.70 10.53
N LYS A 220 -10.77 15.03 9.43
CA LYS A 220 -12.23 15.01 9.27
C LYS A 220 -12.66 13.83 8.42
N GLN A 221 -13.93 13.46 8.55
CA GLN A 221 -14.51 12.45 7.67
C GLN A 221 -14.34 12.89 6.21
N GLY A 222 -13.81 12.01 5.37
CA GLY A 222 -13.47 12.31 3.97
C GLY A 222 -12.03 12.78 3.72
N ASP A 223 -11.24 13.04 4.77
CA ASP A 223 -9.82 13.42 4.60
C ASP A 223 -8.92 12.23 4.23
N VAL A 224 -9.40 11.00 4.26
CA VAL A 224 -8.71 9.81 3.71
C VAL A 224 -9.36 9.46 2.37
N SER A 225 -8.56 9.42 1.31
CA SER A 225 -9.04 9.11 -0.04
C SER A 225 -8.53 7.76 -0.52
N LEU A 226 -9.44 7.02 -1.15
CA LEU A 226 -9.14 5.83 -1.93
C LEU A 226 -8.75 6.27 -3.35
N HIS A 227 -7.48 6.12 -3.72
CA HIS A 227 -6.92 6.66 -4.96
C HIS A 227 -6.15 5.58 -5.76
N ARG A 228 -5.90 5.84 -7.04
CA ARG A 228 -5.22 4.90 -7.97
C ARG A 228 -3.87 5.41 -8.48
N PHE A 229 -3.20 6.23 -7.68
CA PHE A 229 -1.86 6.77 -8.02
C PHE A 229 -0.72 5.81 -7.70
N SER A 230 -1.00 4.69 -7.03
CA SER A 230 0.02 3.71 -6.65
C SER A 230 0.84 3.28 -7.87
N PRO A 231 2.17 3.19 -7.75
CA PRO A 231 3.02 2.68 -8.83
C PRO A 231 2.77 1.21 -9.16
N THR A 232 2.04 0.46 -8.32
CA THR A 232 1.60 -0.91 -8.63
C THR A 232 0.31 -0.95 -9.48
N GLY A 233 -0.40 0.16 -9.63
CA GLY A 233 -1.67 0.25 -10.37
C GLY A 233 -2.92 -0.14 -9.57
N PHE A 234 -2.75 -0.60 -8.34
CA PHE A 234 -3.84 -0.91 -7.40
C PHE A 234 -4.37 0.34 -6.71
N TYR A 235 -5.58 0.22 -6.14
CA TYR A 235 -6.12 1.25 -5.27
C TYR A 235 -5.38 1.30 -3.94
N SER A 236 -5.36 2.47 -3.33
CA SER A 236 -4.74 2.68 -2.03
C SER A 236 -5.42 3.80 -1.26
N SER A 237 -5.48 3.64 0.07
CA SER A 237 -6.06 4.62 0.99
C SER A 237 -4.97 5.38 1.75
N ALA A 238 -4.99 6.70 1.62
CA ALA A 238 -4.06 7.62 2.28
C ALA A 238 -4.74 8.95 2.59
N VAL A 239 -4.16 9.72 3.51
CA VAL A 239 -4.67 11.06 3.82
C VAL A 239 -4.47 11.99 2.65
N ARG A 240 -5.53 12.73 2.30
CA ARG A 240 -5.61 13.73 1.23
C ARG A 240 -4.95 15.05 1.62
N ASN A 241 -3.64 14.97 1.78
CA ASN A 241 -2.75 16.12 1.97
C ASN A 241 -2.35 16.76 0.62
N ASP A 242 -1.46 17.75 0.66
CA ASP A 242 -1.03 18.48 -0.53
C ASP A 242 -0.29 17.60 -1.54
N PHE A 243 0.37 16.52 -1.09
CA PHE A 243 0.95 15.51 -1.96
C PHE A 243 -0.10 14.81 -2.83
N LEU A 244 -1.18 14.27 -2.25
CA LEU A 244 -2.24 13.65 -3.06
C LEU A 244 -2.96 14.66 -3.94
N LYS A 245 -3.25 15.87 -3.44
CA LYS A 245 -3.83 16.95 -4.26
C LYS A 245 -2.95 17.30 -5.46
N GLU A 246 -1.62 17.24 -5.32
CA GLU A 246 -0.71 17.45 -6.45
C GLU A 246 -0.89 16.36 -7.52
N LEU A 247 -0.96 15.09 -7.11
CA LEU A 247 -1.18 13.94 -8.01
C LEU A 247 -2.54 14.01 -8.72
N GLU A 248 -3.59 14.39 -7.99
CA GLU A 248 -4.94 14.63 -8.52
C GLU A 248 -4.90 15.74 -9.58
N SER A 249 -4.42 16.92 -9.21
CA SER A 249 -4.36 18.08 -10.11
C SER A 249 -3.49 17.80 -11.35
N ARG A 250 -2.43 17.01 -11.20
CA ARG A 250 -1.58 16.59 -12.31
C ARG A 250 -2.28 15.63 -13.26
N SER A 251 -3.16 14.79 -12.74
CA SER A 251 -3.98 13.88 -13.54
C SER A 251 -5.13 14.61 -14.24
N GLU A 252 -5.67 15.67 -13.64
CA GLU A 252 -6.67 16.56 -14.26
C GLU A 252 -6.08 17.39 -15.41
N ARG A 253 -4.82 17.82 -15.29
CA ARG A 253 -4.07 18.52 -16.36
C ARG A 253 -3.56 17.55 -17.43
N GLN A 254 -4.43 16.69 -17.93
CA GLN A 254 -4.13 15.66 -18.92
C GLN A 254 -4.90 15.90 -20.22
N THR A 255 -4.26 15.70 -21.36
CA THR A 255 -4.90 15.76 -22.69
C THR A 255 -4.49 14.55 -23.55
N PRO A 256 -5.43 13.87 -24.21
CA PRO A 256 -5.13 12.88 -25.25
C PRO A 256 -4.40 13.52 -26.43
N TYR A 257 -3.52 12.78 -27.10
CA TYR A 257 -2.85 13.28 -28.29
C TYR A 257 -2.59 12.17 -29.32
N LEU A 258 -2.48 12.58 -30.59
CA LEU A 258 -1.96 11.76 -31.68
C LEU A 258 -0.67 12.36 -32.25
N LYS A 259 0.15 11.51 -32.90
CA LYS A 259 1.33 11.95 -33.65
C LYS A 259 0.99 12.42 -35.06
N GLU A 260 -0.16 11.98 -35.57
CA GLU A 260 -0.66 12.26 -36.90
C GLU A 260 -2.02 12.95 -36.78
N GLN A 261 -2.33 13.80 -37.76
CA GLN A 261 -3.58 14.54 -37.79
C GLN A 261 -4.74 13.62 -38.15
N THR A 262 -5.86 13.80 -37.47
CA THR A 262 -7.14 13.19 -37.87
C THR A 262 -8.24 14.25 -37.83
N ASN A 263 -9.45 13.88 -38.23
CA ASN A 263 -10.59 14.80 -38.14
C ASN A 263 -10.91 15.19 -36.68
N GLU A 264 -10.72 14.25 -35.74
CA GLU A 264 -10.94 14.47 -34.30
C GLU A 264 -9.74 15.19 -33.64
N PHE A 265 -8.52 14.82 -34.03
CA PHE A 265 -7.28 15.41 -33.54
C PHE A 265 -6.70 16.33 -34.62
N ASN A 266 -7.32 17.51 -34.78
CA ASN A 266 -7.05 18.43 -35.87
C ASN A 266 -6.24 19.67 -35.46
N GLU A 267 -6.12 19.96 -34.16
CA GLU A 267 -5.35 21.10 -33.66
C GLU A 267 -3.88 20.71 -33.48
N ARG A 268 -3.01 21.42 -34.19
CA ARG A 268 -1.57 21.24 -34.10
C ARG A 268 -1.00 22.02 -32.91
N ILE A 269 -0.25 21.34 -32.06
CA ILE A 269 0.58 21.97 -31.02
C ILE A 269 2.04 21.56 -31.19
N GLU A 270 2.95 22.52 -31.05
CA GLU A 270 4.39 22.29 -31.06
C GLU A 270 4.95 22.53 -29.66
N ILE A 271 5.70 21.56 -29.13
CA ILE A 271 6.17 21.65 -27.75
C ILE A 271 7.68 21.48 -27.65
N GLY A 272 8.28 22.35 -26.83
CA GLY A 272 9.70 22.35 -26.49
C GLY A 272 10.59 22.93 -27.59
N PRO A 273 11.90 23.03 -27.33
CA PRO A 273 12.86 23.67 -28.24
C PRO A 273 13.00 22.94 -29.58
N ARG A 274 12.71 21.64 -29.62
CA ARG A 274 12.72 20.81 -30.84
C ARG A 274 11.39 20.84 -31.61
N LYS A 275 10.42 21.68 -31.19
CA LYS A 275 9.09 21.83 -31.81
C LYS A 275 8.43 20.49 -32.14
N LYS A 276 8.41 19.57 -31.16
CA LYS A 276 7.80 18.26 -31.39
C LYS A 276 6.30 18.46 -31.59
N THR A 277 5.81 18.03 -32.74
CA THR A 277 4.41 18.17 -33.13
C THR A 277 3.55 17.11 -32.47
N PHE A 278 2.41 17.55 -31.94
CA PHE A 278 1.32 16.71 -31.48
C PHE A 278 0.01 17.27 -32.02
N TYR A 279 -0.96 16.38 -32.22
CA TYR A 279 -2.31 16.73 -32.60
C TYR A 279 -3.24 16.45 -31.42
N ILE A 280 -4.06 17.44 -31.06
CA ILE A 280 -5.02 17.39 -29.96
C ILE A 280 -6.43 17.67 -30.50
N LYS A 281 -7.44 17.42 -29.66
CA LYS A 281 -8.82 17.84 -29.95
C LYS A 281 -8.95 19.35 -29.88
N HIS A 282 -9.84 19.92 -30.69
CA HIS A 282 -10.11 21.36 -30.69
C HIS A 282 -10.52 21.90 -29.32
N GLU A 283 -11.38 21.17 -28.60
CA GLU A 283 -11.88 21.53 -27.25
C GLU A 283 -10.79 21.59 -26.17
N ASP A 284 -9.64 20.94 -26.36
CA ASP A 284 -8.56 20.91 -25.38
C ASP A 284 -7.57 22.06 -25.54
N LYS A 285 -7.57 22.75 -26.70
CA LYS A 285 -6.63 23.84 -26.98
C LYS A 285 -6.73 24.97 -25.97
N SER A 286 -7.94 25.42 -25.64
CA SER A 286 -8.17 26.50 -24.67
C SER A 286 -7.68 26.12 -23.26
N LYS A 287 -7.94 24.88 -22.83
CA LYS A 287 -7.49 24.34 -21.54
C LYS A 287 -5.96 24.31 -21.46
N ILE A 288 -5.29 23.82 -22.50
CA ILE A 288 -3.83 23.73 -22.57
C ILE A 288 -3.20 25.12 -22.55
N MET A 289 -3.73 26.08 -23.33
CA MET A 289 -3.23 27.46 -23.31
C MET A 289 -3.38 28.09 -21.92
N ASN A 290 -4.49 27.81 -21.23
CA ASN A 290 -4.68 28.25 -19.85
C ASN A 290 -3.65 27.59 -18.90
N TRP A 291 -3.38 26.30 -19.01
CA TRP A 291 -2.35 25.63 -18.21
C TRP A 291 -0.96 26.23 -18.44
N ILE A 292 -0.59 26.49 -19.70
CA ILE A 292 0.67 27.13 -20.07
C ILE A 292 0.77 28.52 -19.44
N LYS A 293 -0.30 29.33 -19.53
CA LYS A 293 -0.36 30.67 -18.89
C LYS A 293 -0.16 30.61 -17.38
N ASN A 294 -0.64 29.55 -16.73
CA ASN A 294 -0.46 29.30 -15.29
C ASN A 294 0.87 28.60 -14.94
N GLY A 295 1.82 28.50 -15.88
CA GLY A 295 3.17 27.98 -15.63
C GLY A 295 3.33 26.45 -15.80
N PHE A 296 2.28 25.73 -16.18
CA PHE A 296 2.34 24.29 -16.49
C PHE A 296 2.79 24.07 -17.94
N VAL A 297 4.02 24.46 -18.23
CA VAL A 297 4.55 24.56 -19.61
C VAL A 297 5.21 23.29 -20.12
N LYS A 298 5.45 22.30 -19.26
CA LYS A 298 6.22 21.10 -19.61
C LYS A 298 5.29 19.88 -19.73
N PRO A 299 5.05 19.36 -20.94
CA PRO A 299 4.32 18.12 -21.10
C PRO A 299 5.20 16.90 -20.77
N LEU A 300 4.61 15.87 -20.19
CA LEU A 300 5.19 14.54 -20.03
C LEU A 300 4.22 13.51 -20.62
N SER A 301 4.73 12.62 -21.48
CA SER A 301 3.91 11.55 -22.06
C SER A 301 3.60 10.45 -21.05
N THR A 302 2.38 9.94 -21.09
CA THR A 302 1.96 8.77 -20.33
C THR A 302 1.99 7.50 -21.19
N PRO A 303 1.81 6.31 -20.60
CA PRO A 303 1.61 5.06 -21.34
C PRO A 303 0.31 5.01 -22.17
N ASN A 304 -0.67 5.87 -21.86
CA ASN A 304 -2.02 5.82 -22.43
C ASN A 304 -2.22 6.86 -23.54
N HIS A 305 -1.16 7.24 -24.26
CA HIS A 305 -1.21 8.24 -25.34
C HIS A 305 -1.80 9.60 -24.90
N THR A 306 -1.50 10.01 -23.66
CA THR A 306 -1.84 11.34 -23.15
C THR A 306 -0.58 12.13 -22.79
N LEU A 307 -0.72 13.45 -22.70
CA LEU A 307 0.25 14.36 -22.10
C LEU A 307 -0.31 14.88 -20.78
N ILE A 308 0.49 14.84 -19.72
CA ILE A 308 0.23 15.64 -18.51
C ILE A 308 1.05 16.92 -18.53
N TRP A 309 0.48 18.02 -18.04
CA TRP A 309 1.12 19.33 -18.04
C TRP A 309 1.58 19.71 -16.63
N VAL A 310 2.89 19.88 -16.49
CA VAL A 310 3.55 20.18 -15.21
C VAL A 310 4.47 21.40 -15.33
N THR A 311 4.90 21.93 -14.19
CA THR A 311 5.94 22.96 -14.15
C THR A 311 7.30 22.37 -14.51
N LEU A 312 8.26 23.21 -14.89
CA LEU A 312 9.64 22.76 -15.17
C LEU A 312 10.30 22.10 -13.95
N ASN A 313 10.08 22.65 -12.75
CA ASN A 313 10.63 22.08 -11.51
C ASN A 313 10.04 20.71 -11.21
N LYS A 314 8.73 20.54 -11.38
CA LYS A 314 8.06 19.25 -11.18
C LYS A 314 8.54 18.21 -12.20
N ALA A 315 8.72 18.58 -13.46
CA ALA A 315 9.28 17.69 -14.47
C ALA A 315 10.71 17.23 -14.14
N LYS A 316 11.56 18.15 -13.65
CA LYS A 316 12.92 17.81 -13.17
C LYS A 316 12.87 16.85 -11.98
N GLN A 317 11.98 17.10 -11.02
CA GLN A 317 11.78 16.23 -9.86
C GLN A 317 11.35 14.82 -10.26
N ILE A 318 10.30 14.70 -11.10
CA ILE A 318 9.81 13.40 -11.59
C ILE A 318 10.92 12.62 -12.29
N LEU A 319 11.66 13.28 -13.19
CA LEU A 319 12.77 12.64 -13.90
C LEU A 319 13.87 12.18 -12.93
N LYS A 320 14.23 13.01 -11.94
CA LYS A 320 15.22 12.65 -10.92
C LYS A 320 14.77 11.43 -10.13
N ASP A 321 13.51 11.40 -9.68
CA ASP A 321 12.96 10.26 -8.94
C ASP A 321 12.95 8.96 -9.77
N GLN A 322 12.71 9.05 -11.08
CA GLN A 322 12.76 7.90 -11.99
C GLN A 322 14.18 7.39 -12.22
N ILE A 323 15.14 8.30 -12.34
CA ILE A 323 16.58 7.99 -12.41
C ILE A 323 17.05 7.36 -11.10
N ASP A 324 16.54 7.84 -9.97
CA ASP A 324 16.91 7.39 -8.63
C ASP A 324 16.28 6.05 -8.22
N CYS A 325 15.46 5.44 -9.08
CA CYS A 325 14.76 4.21 -8.78
C CYS A 325 15.70 3.10 -8.30
N MET A 326 15.34 2.48 -7.17
CA MET A 326 16.06 1.36 -6.54
C MET A 326 15.39 0.00 -6.77
N GLY A 327 14.35 -0.07 -7.60
CA GLY A 327 13.64 -1.33 -7.87
C GLY A 327 12.90 -1.93 -6.66
N CYS A 328 12.26 -1.10 -5.84
CA CYS A 328 11.56 -1.55 -4.61
C CYS A 328 10.33 -2.46 -4.85
N LEU A 329 9.76 -2.44 -6.05
CA LEU A 329 8.60 -3.24 -6.44
C LEU A 329 8.98 -4.30 -7.47
N SER A 330 8.20 -5.38 -7.53
CA SER A 330 8.27 -6.42 -8.57
C SER A 330 8.09 -5.80 -9.97
N SER A 331 7.21 -4.81 -10.08
CA SER A 331 6.89 -4.03 -11.25
C SER A 331 6.41 -2.63 -10.84
N CYS A 332 6.86 -1.59 -11.54
CA CYS A 332 6.61 -0.20 -11.17
C CYS A 332 6.21 0.65 -12.39
N LEU A 333 4.97 1.13 -12.39
CA LEU A 333 4.44 2.03 -13.40
C LEU A 333 5.21 3.36 -13.42
N PHE A 334 5.59 3.90 -12.26
CA PHE A 334 6.24 5.21 -12.17
C PHE A 334 7.63 5.24 -12.80
N SER A 335 8.42 4.18 -12.62
CA SER A 335 9.82 4.14 -13.06
C SER A 335 10.07 3.30 -14.30
N ASN A 336 9.05 2.54 -14.76
CA ASN A 336 9.09 1.46 -15.74
C ASN A 336 9.82 0.17 -15.34
N TRP A 337 10.31 0.09 -14.09
CA TRP A 337 11.06 -1.06 -13.59
C TRP A 337 10.22 -2.34 -13.55
N SER A 338 10.86 -3.47 -13.82
CA SER A 338 10.36 -4.81 -13.53
C SER A 338 11.54 -5.69 -13.10
N GLN A 339 11.34 -6.60 -12.16
CA GLN A 339 12.37 -7.54 -11.71
C GLN A 339 12.62 -8.72 -12.68
N ASN A 340 11.94 -8.74 -13.84
CA ASN A 340 12.16 -9.71 -14.90
C ASN A 340 13.56 -9.57 -15.54
N ALA A 341 13.90 -10.51 -16.42
CA ALA A 341 15.21 -10.53 -17.09
C ALA A 341 15.48 -9.26 -17.90
N GLU A 342 14.45 -8.62 -18.43
CA GLU A 342 14.54 -7.40 -19.23
C GLU A 342 14.73 -6.13 -18.37
N GLY A 343 14.50 -6.20 -17.06
CA GLY A 343 14.60 -5.05 -16.15
C GLY A 343 13.55 -3.96 -16.38
N THR A 344 12.50 -4.26 -17.15
CA THR A 344 11.50 -3.29 -17.62
C THR A 344 10.12 -3.89 -17.79
N THR A 345 9.09 -3.08 -17.57
CA THR A 345 7.70 -3.40 -17.88
C THR A 345 7.40 -3.41 -19.38
N GLY A 346 8.33 -2.96 -20.22
CA GLY A 346 8.11 -2.73 -21.66
C GLY A 346 7.21 -1.52 -21.97
N LYS A 347 6.69 -0.85 -20.93
CA LYS A 347 5.85 0.36 -21.05
C LYS A 347 6.68 1.60 -20.72
N LYS A 348 6.17 2.76 -21.13
CA LYS A 348 6.70 4.04 -20.66
C LYS A 348 6.49 4.16 -19.15
N ALA A 349 7.39 4.90 -18.51
CA ALA A 349 7.17 5.36 -17.15
C ALA A 349 5.93 6.26 -17.10
N ASP A 350 5.09 6.11 -16.07
CA ASP A 350 3.86 6.87 -15.89
C ASP A 350 4.07 8.02 -14.91
N PRO A 351 4.22 9.27 -15.40
CA PRO A 351 4.50 10.41 -14.56
C PRO A 351 3.27 10.87 -13.75
N ARG A 352 2.11 10.19 -13.87
CA ARG A 352 0.95 10.38 -13.00
C ARG A 352 1.14 9.72 -11.64
N SER A 353 1.99 8.70 -11.56
CA SER A 353 2.35 8.02 -10.31
C SER A 353 3.57 8.68 -9.63
N PHE A 354 4.16 8.02 -8.64
CA PHE A 354 5.24 8.55 -7.83
C PHE A 354 6.16 7.45 -7.31
N CYS A 355 7.33 7.84 -6.80
CA CYS A 355 8.26 6.92 -6.13
C CYS A 355 7.80 6.67 -4.68
N ILE A 356 7.10 5.55 -4.45
CA ILE A 356 6.57 5.19 -3.13
C ILE A 356 7.65 5.00 -2.06
N GLN A 357 8.79 4.37 -2.41
CA GLN A 357 9.90 4.18 -1.48
C GLN A 357 10.43 5.53 -0.97
N LYS A 358 10.62 6.49 -1.88
CA LYS A 358 11.09 7.83 -1.52
C LYS A 358 10.12 8.50 -0.55
N THR A 359 8.82 8.47 -0.85
CA THR A 359 7.84 9.20 -0.03
C THR A 359 7.68 8.57 1.35
N LEU A 360 7.66 7.24 1.43
CA LEU A 360 7.55 6.52 2.69
C LEU A 360 8.79 6.71 3.58
N GLN A 361 10.01 6.68 3.00
CA GLN A 361 11.23 6.95 3.75
C GLN A 361 11.29 8.40 4.24
N ARG A 362 10.86 9.37 3.43
CA ARG A 362 10.91 10.78 3.83
C ARG A 362 9.94 11.11 4.96
N ILE A 363 8.72 10.57 4.91
CA ILE A 363 7.73 10.79 5.97
C ILE A 363 8.11 10.06 7.26
N SER A 364 8.59 8.81 7.19
CA SER A 364 8.91 8.02 8.39
C SER A 364 10.13 8.55 9.16
N HIS A 365 11.04 9.23 8.46
CA HIS A 365 12.25 9.83 9.04
C HIS A 365 12.13 11.33 9.32
N ALA A 366 10.93 11.92 9.20
CA ALA A 366 10.70 13.37 9.38
C ALA A 366 11.63 14.26 8.54
N ILE A 367 12.05 13.77 7.36
CA ILE A 367 12.96 14.50 6.44
C ILE A 367 12.22 15.63 5.72
N SER A 368 10.90 15.54 5.64
CA SER A 368 10.04 16.54 5.02
C SER A 368 8.71 16.66 5.73
N SER A 369 8.04 17.78 5.49
CA SER A 369 6.67 17.99 5.93
C SER A 369 5.78 16.83 5.49
N ILE A 370 4.98 16.32 6.43
CA ILE A 370 3.97 15.29 6.22
C ILE A 370 2.92 15.70 5.18
N GLU A 371 2.76 16.99 4.88
CA GLU A 371 1.82 17.47 3.86
C GLU A 371 2.31 17.14 2.44
N ASN A 372 3.62 16.92 2.26
CA ASN A 372 4.26 16.74 0.97
C ASN A 372 4.69 15.30 0.68
N GLU A 373 4.27 14.33 1.50
CA GLU A 373 4.61 12.92 1.34
C GLU A 373 3.37 12.02 1.46
N LEU A 374 3.51 10.74 1.06
CA LEU A 374 2.43 9.77 1.18
C LEU A 374 2.19 9.42 2.64
N MET A 375 0.99 9.67 3.15
CA MET A 375 0.60 9.40 4.54
C MET A 375 -0.52 8.37 4.60
N PHE A 376 -0.16 7.10 4.80
CA PHE A 376 -1.15 6.01 4.86
C PHE A 376 -2.01 6.09 6.12
N ALA A 377 -3.32 5.90 5.94
CA ALA A 377 -4.27 5.72 7.01
C ALA A 377 -5.52 5.02 6.45
N GLY A 378 -6.23 4.27 7.28
CA GLY A 378 -7.54 3.73 6.93
C GLY A 378 -8.64 4.77 7.07
N HIS A 379 -9.79 4.51 6.47
CA HIS A 379 -10.90 5.47 6.39
C HIS A 379 -11.47 5.90 7.75
N SER A 380 -11.21 5.14 8.82
CA SER A 380 -11.61 5.50 10.19
C SER A 380 -10.68 6.51 10.88
N ALA A 381 -9.61 6.99 10.23
CA ALA A 381 -8.64 7.89 10.86
C ALA A 381 -9.24 9.21 11.38
N TYR A 382 -10.33 9.71 10.78
CA TYR A 382 -11.04 10.89 11.29
C TYR A 382 -11.52 10.72 12.74
N ARG A 383 -11.70 9.49 13.21
CA ARG A 383 -12.18 9.18 14.55
C ARG A 383 -11.17 9.56 15.63
N PHE A 384 -9.89 9.76 15.30
CA PHE A 384 -8.92 10.32 16.25
C PHE A 384 -9.34 11.71 16.76
N ALA A 385 -9.96 12.53 15.91
CA ALA A 385 -10.41 13.88 16.29
C ALA A 385 -11.67 13.85 17.18
N SER A 386 -12.50 12.81 17.06
CA SER A 386 -13.81 12.75 17.71
C SER A 386 -13.91 11.76 18.88
N ASP A 387 -13.07 10.74 18.95
CA ASP A 387 -13.10 9.73 20.01
C ASP A 387 -12.62 10.36 21.34
N PRO A 388 -13.45 10.36 22.40
CA PRO A 388 -13.10 10.95 23.69
C PRO A 388 -11.81 10.41 24.30
N PHE A 389 -11.36 9.22 23.89
CA PHE A 389 -10.09 8.66 24.34
C PHE A 389 -8.91 9.57 24.04
N TYR A 390 -8.91 10.25 22.89
CA TYR A 390 -7.81 11.12 22.45
C TYR A 390 -8.04 12.60 22.80
N LYS A 391 -9.09 12.90 23.59
CA LYS A 391 -9.45 14.28 23.95
C LYS A 391 -8.28 14.99 24.63
N GLY A 392 -8.09 16.27 24.28
CA GLY A 392 -6.98 17.08 24.80
C GLY A 392 -5.61 16.68 24.25
N GLY A 393 -5.56 15.87 23.17
CA GLY A 393 -4.32 15.41 22.57
C GLY A 393 -3.68 14.25 23.34
N PHE A 394 -4.45 13.49 24.11
CA PHE A 394 -3.95 12.31 24.81
C PHE A 394 -3.46 11.26 23.81
N VAL A 395 -2.22 10.81 24.00
CA VAL A 395 -1.61 9.72 23.24
C VAL A 395 -1.43 8.53 24.19
N PRO A 396 -2.21 7.45 24.04
CA PRO A 396 -2.14 6.30 24.94
C PRO A 396 -0.89 5.45 24.71
N LYS A 397 -0.48 4.70 25.73
CA LYS A 397 0.36 3.51 25.55
C LYS A 397 -0.40 2.42 24.79
N VAL A 398 0.31 1.56 24.07
CA VAL A 398 -0.27 0.38 23.38
C VAL A 398 -1.09 -0.46 24.37
N LYS A 399 -0.59 -0.69 25.58
CA LYS A 399 -1.32 -1.42 26.62
C LYS A 399 -2.68 -0.78 26.96
N GLN A 400 -2.72 0.55 27.12
CA GLN A 400 -3.96 1.27 27.42
C GLN A 400 -4.96 1.20 26.26
N LEU A 401 -4.46 1.23 25.02
CA LEU A 401 -5.29 1.05 23.82
C LEU A 401 -5.87 -0.38 23.76
N VAL A 402 -5.05 -1.41 24.00
CA VAL A 402 -5.51 -2.81 24.00
C VAL A 402 -6.53 -3.04 25.12
N ASP A 403 -6.26 -2.59 26.34
CA ASP A 403 -7.20 -2.69 27.47
C ASP A 403 -8.54 -1.99 27.19
N ARG A 404 -8.52 -0.92 26.38
CA ARG A 404 -9.74 -0.23 25.93
C ARG A 404 -10.49 -1.05 24.89
N ILE A 405 -9.81 -1.57 23.88
CA ILE A 405 -10.39 -2.40 22.82
C ILE A 405 -11.07 -3.65 23.41
N LEU A 406 -10.42 -4.32 24.37
CA LEU A 406 -10.96 -5.50 25.05
C LEU A 406 -12.24 -5.22 25.87
N ARG A 407 -12.49 -3.95 26.23
CA ARG A 407 -13.75 -3.50 26.85
C ARG A 407 -14.80 -3.07 25.83
N GLY A 408 -14.55 -3.26 24.54
CA GLY A 408 -15.45 -2.87 23.46
C GLY A 408 -15.32 -1.42 22.99
N LEU A 409 -14.33 -0.64 23.46
CA LEU A 409 -14.27 0.83 23.30
C LEU A 409 -13.16 1.34 22.37
#